data_AF-A0A9P1IF39-F1
#
_entry.id   AF-A0A9P1IF39-F1
#
_cell.length_a   1.000
_cell.length_b   1.000
_cell.length_c   1.000
_cell.angle_alpha   90.00
_cell.angle_beta   90.00
_cell.angle_gamma   90.00
#
_symmetry.space_group_name_H-M   'P 1'
#
loop_
_entity.id
_entity.type
_entity.pdbx_description
1 polymer ?
#
loop_
_entity_poly.entity_id
_entity_poly.type
_entity_poly.pdbx_seq_one_letter_code
_entity_poly.pdbx_strand_id
1 'polypeptide(L)'
;MNGTLICYTKESHAWGWDQFLKWSDLPTSYNSKIEFITVECQFSFKYYDFSKNPAIFSDASFKGGTDEYHISKGYFCTYSKFFNEKFVKNNETTITIDDVKSEEFLMLLAALLPDPTTITSRNYDILQNLTEKFEICSLAKRCDDYFKKNQCSEIIEKIKKAEQKNDTKSIPTILSTVNRGRELKILWQDEYYEHFEDITKLACADVAFKFL
;
A
#
# COMPACT_ATOMS: atom_id res chain seq x y z
N MET A 1 -13.24 -6.39 1.05
CA MET A 1 -14.51 -6.15 0.35
C MET A 1 -15.03 -4.78 0.73
N ASN A 2 -14.70 -3.75 -0.05
CA ASN A 2 -15.30 -2.43 0.09
C ASN A 2 -15.97 -2.10 -1.25
N GLY A 3 -17.30 -2.00 -1.25
CA GLY A 3 -18.04 -1.51 -2.40
C GLY A 3 -17.72 -0.03 -2.63
N THR A 4 -17.47 0.35 -3.88
CA THR A 4 -17.39 1.77 -4.24
C THR A 4 -18.77 2.20 -4.72
N LEU A 5 -19.31 3.24 -4.10
CA LEU A 5 -20.60 3.81 -4.47
C LEU A 5 -20.36 4.84 -5.57
N ILE A 6 -20.85 4.58 -6.79
CA ILE A 6 -20.74 5.51 -7.91
C ILE A 6 -22.15 6.02 -8.23
N CYS A 7 -22.33 7.33 -8.12
CA CYS A 7 -23.59 8.02 -8.45
C CYS A 7 -23.56 8.49 -9.90
N TYR A 8 -24.54 8.05 -10.70
CA TYR A 8 -24.69 8.49 -12.08
C TYR A 8 -25.78 9.56 -12.16
N THR A 9 -25.48 10.66 -12.87
CA THR A 9 -26.46 11.65 -13.30
C THR A 9 -26.71 11.54 -14.80
N LYS A 10 -27.85 12.04 -15.26
CA LYS A 10 -28.28 12.01 -16.66
C LYS A 10 -27.27 12.65 -17.64
N GLU A 11 -26.38 13.50 -17.14
CA GLU A 11 -25.38 14.25 -17.91
C GLU A 11 -23.94 13.74 -17.71
N SER A 12 -23.70 12.85 -16.74
CA SER A 12 -22.36 12.36 -16.42
C SER A 12 -21.86 11.33 -17.45
N HIS A 13 -20.65 11.57 -17.98
CA HIS A 13 -19.92 10.63 -18.84
C HIS A 13 -18.87 9.93 -17.97
N ALA A 14 -19.17 8.74 -17.46
CA ALA A 14 -18.18 7.92 -16.78
C ALA A 14 -17.38 7.10 -17.80
N TRP A 15 -16.05 7.14 -17.70
CA TRP A 15 -15.16 6.43 -18.64
C TRP A 15 -15.42 4.91 -18.61
N GLY A 16 -15.88 4.35 -19.74
CA GLY A 16 -15.99 2.91 -19.98
C GLY A 16 -17.30 2.24 -19.54
N TRP A 17 -18.26 2.99 -18.99
CA TRP A 17 -19.52 2.46 -18.44
C TRP A 17 -20.75 2.74 -19.29
N ASP A 18 -20.60 3.53 -20.35
CA ASP A 18 -21.59 3.85 -21.37
C ASP A 18 -22.14 2.61 -22.11
N GLN A 19 -21.46 1.46 -21.99
CA GLN A 19 -21.95 0.18 -22.50
C GLN A 19 -22.66 -0.70 -21.45
N PHE A 20 -22.50 -0.42 -20.15
CA PHE A 20 -23.01 -1.28 -19.08
C PHE A 20 -24.49 -1.02 -18.75
N LEU A 21 -24.94 0.24 -18.79
CA LEU A 21 -26.33 0.62 -18.55
C LEU A 21 -26.70 1.86 -19.38
N LYS A 22 -27.66 1.74 -20.29
CA LYS A 22 -28.22 2.89 -21.01
C LYS A 22 -29.51 3.35 -20.35
N TRP A 23 -29.76 4.65 -20.32
CA TRP A 23 -31.02 5.22 -19.85
C TRP A 23 -32.25 4.67 -20.61
N SER A 24 -32.06 4.27 -21.86
CA SER A 24 -33.08 3.61 -22.69
C SER A 24 -33.50 2.23 -22.17
N ASP A 25 -32.63 1.57 -21.39
CA ASP A 25 -32.83 0.18 -20.95
C ASP A 25 -33.61 0.12 -19.62
N LEU A 26 -33.89 1.27 -19.00
CA LEU A 26 -34.65 1.39 -17.77
C LEU A 26 -36.17 1.35 -18.04
N PRO A 27 -36.98 0.74 -17.16
CA PRO A 27 -38.42 0.70 -17.37
C PRO A 27 -39.03 2.11 -17.37
N THR A 28 -39.90 2.39 -18.34
CA THR A 28 -40.48 3.71 -18.61
C THR A 28 -41.21 4.32 -17.42
N SER A 29 -41.72 3.49 -16.51
CA SER A 29 -42.39 3.90 -15.25
C SER A 29 -41.46 4.68 -14.29
N TYR A 30 -40.15 4.57 -14.47
CA TYR A 30 -39.14 5.19 -13.62
C TYR A 30 -38.45 6.41 -14.26
N ASN A 31 -38.60 6.59 -15.59
CA ASN A 31 -37.85 7.58 -16.37
C ASN A 31 -38.14 9.05 -16.03
N SER A 32 -39.26 9.33 -15.36
CA SER A 32 -39.66 10.68 -14.96
C SER A 32 -39.52 10.95 -13.46
N LYS A 33 -39.04 9.99 -12.66
CA LYS A 33 -38.98 10.08 -11.18
C LYS A 33 -37.62 9.78 -10.57
N ILE A 34 -36.66 9.31 -11.36
CA ILE A 34 -35.31 8.97 -10.88
C ILE A 34 -34.33 10.06 -11.30
N GLU A 35 -33.77 10.76 -10.31
CA GLU A 35 -32.74 11.78 -10.51
C GLU A 35 -31.32 11.20 -10.54
N PHE A 36 -31.09 10.07 -9.84
CA PHE A 36 -29.80 9.37 -9.80
C PHE A 36 -30.00 7.85 -9.67
N ILE A 37 -29.05 7.10 -10.23
CA ILE A 37 -28.97 5.64 -10.06
C ILE A 37 -27.67 5.33 -9.32
N THR A 38 -27.79 4.55 -8.25
CA THR A 38 -26.65 3.96 -7.55
C THR A 38 -26.47 2.54 -8.03
N VAL A 39 -25.33 2.25 -8.66
CA VAL A 39 -24.97 0.88 -9.05
C VAL A 39 -23.93 0.36 -8.05
N GLU A 40 -24.28 -0.70 -7.35
CA GLU A 40 -23.32 -1.43 -6.52
C GLU A 40 -22.70 -2.56 -7.36
N CYS A 41 -21.47 -2.34 -7.82
CA CYS A 41 -20.71 -3.34 -8.57
C CYS A 41 -19.80 -4.12 -7.63
N GLN A 42 -19.92 -5.45 -7.63
CA GLN A 42 -18.96 -6.36 -7.02
C GLN A 42 -18.02 -6.88 -8.10
N PHE A 43 -16.78 -6.43 -8.09
CA PHE A 43 -15.74 -6.98 -8.95
C PHE A 43 -15.07 -8.16 -8.25
N SER A 44 -14.93 -9.27 -8.97
CA SER A 44 -14.00 -10.34 -8.60
C SER A 44 -12.84 -10.29 -9.59
N PHE A 45 -11.67 -9.91 -9.11
CA PHE A 45 -10.47 -9.98 -9.93
C PHE A 45 -9.96 -11.42 -9.86
N LYS A 46 -9.93 -12.12 -11.01
CA LYS A 46 -9.20 -13.38 -11.10
C LYS A 46 -7.70 -13.08 -10.97
N TYR A 47 -6.99 -13.95 -10.27
CA TYR A 47 -5.54 -13.90 -10.11
C TYR A 47 -4.86 -13.65 -11.47
N TYR A 48 -4.10 -12.57 -11.57
CA TYR A 48 -3.38 -12.22 -12.80
C TYR A 48 -2.04 -12.96 -12.81
N ASP A 49 -1.83 -13.79 -13.81
CA ASP A 49 -0.57 -14.52 -14.01
C ASP A 49 0.40 -13.68 -14.84
N PHE A 50 1.29 -12.97 -14.15
CA PHE A 50 2.28 -12.07 -14.77
C PHE A 50 3.33 -12.80 -15.61
N SER A 51 3.46 -14.13 -15.50
CA SER A 51 4.38 -14.91 -16.34
C SER A 51 3.88 -15.07 -17.78
N LYS A 52 2.58 -14.88 -18.00
CA LYS A 52 1.97 -14.92 -19.32
C LYS A 52 1.95 -13.51 -19.91
N ASN A 53 2.19 -13.42 -21.22
CA ASN A 53 2.03 -12.18 -21.96
C ASN A 53 0.64 -12.11 -22.61
N PRO A 54 -0.39 -11.55 -21.96
CA PRO A 54 -1.58 -11.14 -22.67
C PRO A 54 -1.23 -9.85 -23.43
N ALA A 55 -0.93 -9.98 -24.72
CA ALA A 55 -0.56 -8.88 -25.62
C ALA A 55 -1.53 -7.69 -25.64
N ILE A 56 -2.74 -7.85 -25.10
CA ILE A 56 -3.78 -6.82 -25.01
C ILE A 56 -3.51 -5.82 -23.86
N PHE A 57 -2.88 -6.26 -22.77
CA PHE A 57 -2.75 -5.46 -21.54
C PHE A 57 -1.31 -5.29 -21.04
N SER A 58 -0.34 -5.94 -21.69
CA SER A 58 1.07 -5.80 -21.36
C SER A 58 1.86 -5.14 -22.49
N ASP A 59 2.54 -4.05 -22.17
CA ASP A 59 3.38 -3.23 -23.05
C ASP A 59 4.79 -3.01 -22.46
N ALA A 60 5.09 -3.63 -21.32
CA ALA A 60 6.42 -3.70 -20.73
C ALA A 60 6.67 -5.04 -20.04
N SER A 61 7.95 -5.32 -19.78
CA SER A 61 8.37 -6.45 -18.96
C SER A 61 9.35 -6.07 -17.85
N PHE A 62 9.30 -6.85 -16.78
CA PHE A 62 10.28 -6.82 -15.70
C PHE A 62 11.06 -8.14 -15.72
N LYS A 63 12.39 -8.06 -15.61
CA LYS A 63 13.28 -9.22 -15.53
C LYS A 63 13.91 -9.30 -14.14
N GLY A 64 13.61 -10.40 -13.45
CA GLY A 64 14.21 -10.77 -12.17
C GLY A 64 14.94 -12.10 -12.34
N GLY A 65 16.26 -12.07 -12.40
CA GLY A 65 17.05 -13.27 -12.69
C GLY A 65 16.74 -13.86 -14.06
N THR A 66 16.29 -15.11 -14.11
CA THR A 66 15.91 -15.81 -15.35
C THR A 66 14.46 -15.60 -15.76
N ASP A 67 13.64 -15.04 -14.87
CA ASP A 67 12.19 -14.92 -15.10
C ASP A 67 11.85 -13.55 -15.69
N GLU A 68 10.83 -13.54 -16.55
CA GLU A 68 10.28 -12.34 -17.17
C GLU A 68 8.79 -12.22 -16.84
N TYR A 69 8.39 -11.03 -16.40
CA TYR A 69 7.05 -10.71 -15.96
C TYR A 69 6.46 -9.58 -16.79
N HIS A 70 5.26 -9.80 -17.33
CA HIS A 70 4.58 -8.92 -18.26
C HIS A 70 3.64 -7.96 -17.51
N ILE A 71 3.89 -6.66 -17.66
CA ILE A 71 3.20 -5.58 -16.94
C ILE A 71 2.69 -4.49 -17.88
N SER A 72 1.84 -3.60 -17.35
CA SER A 72 1.32 -2.41 -18.04
C SER A 72 2.10 -1.15 -17.63
N LYS A 73 2.81 -0.51 -18.56
CA LYS A 73 3.55 0.75 -18.34
C LYS A 73 2.66 1.80 -17.71
N GLY A 74 1.51 2.07 -18.33
CA GLY A 74 0.57 3.10 -17.89
C GLY A 74 0.12 2.89 -16.44
N TYR A 75 -0.15 1.64 -16.07
CA TYR A 75 -0.52 1.29 -14.71
C TYR A 75 0.60 1.57 -13.71
N PHE A 76 1.81 1.05 -13.95
CA PHE A 76 2.94 1.20 -13.01
C PHE A 76 3.44 2.64 -12.90
N CYS A 77 3.45 3.39 -14.01
CA CYS A 77 3.80 4.81 -14.02
C CYS A 77 2.85 5.68 -13.19
N THR A 78 1.61 5.22 -12.94
CA THR A 78 0.64 5.93 -12.10
C THR A 78 1.02 5.86 -10.62
N TYR A 79 1.68 4.78 -10.20
CA TYR A 79 1.99 4.53 -8.79
C TYR A 79 3.45 4.79 -8.41
N SER A 80 4.36 4.78 -9.39
CA SER A 80 5.80 4.79 -9.16
C SER A 80 6.48 5.84 -10.00
N LYS A 81 7.20 6.73 -9.31
CA LYS A 81 8.09 7.67 -9.99
C LYS A 81 9.24 6.95 -10.69
N PHE A 82 9.81 5.93 -10.06
CA PHE A 82 10.84 5.09 -10.67
C PHE A 82 10.40 4.50 -12.02
N PHE A 83 9.23 3.87 -12.10
CA PHE A 83 8.73 3.31 -13.36
C PHE A 83 8.38 4.38 -14.38
N ASN A 84 7.89 5.56 -13.94
CA ASN A 84 7.68 6.69 -14.84
C ASN A 84 8.99 7.13 -15.51
N GLU A 85 10.08 7.25 -14.75
CA GLU A 85 11.38 7.62 -15.30
C GLU A 85 11.90 6.58 -16.28
N LYS A 86 11.76 5.29 -15.94
CA LYS A 86 12.20 4.19 -16.80
C LYS A 86 11.39 4.06 -18.10
N PHE A 87 10.07 4.04 -18.00
CA PHE A 87 9.22 3.76 -19.16
C PHE A 87 8.89 5.00 -19.99
N VAL A 88 8.73 6.17 -19.38
CA VAL A 88 8.32 7.40 -20.07
C VAL A 88 9.54 8.21 -20.48
N LYS A 89 10.45 8.50 -19.54
CA LYS A 89 11.61 9.36 -19.85
C LYS A 89 12.67 8.62 -20.66
N ASN A 90 12.99 7.38 -20.29
CA ASN A 90 14.02 6.59 -20.97
C ASN A 90 13.47 5.70 -22.09
N ASN A 91 12.14 5.64 -22.25
CA ASN A 91 11.45 4.80 -23.24
C ASN A 91 11.85 3.31 -23.16
N GLU A 92 12.18 2.82 -21.96
CA GLU A 92 12.52 1.41 -21.76
C GLU A 92 11.25 0.56 -21.99
N THR A 93 11.41 -0.65 -22.55
CA THR A 93 10.32 -1.65 -22.66
C THR A 93 10.52 -2.80 -21.71
N THR A 94 11.75 -3.01 -21.25
CA THR A 94 12.12 -4.07 -20.32
C THR A 94 13.02 -3.48 -19.26
N ILE A 95 12.69 -3.69 -17.98
CA ILE A 95 13.51 -3.27 -16.84
C ILE A 95 14.11 -4.50 -16.19
N THR A 96 15.42 -4.51 -15.99
CA THR A 96 16.12 -5.57 -15.25
C THR A 96 16.55 -5.03 -13.89
N ILE A 97 16.24 -5.75 -12.82
CA ILE A 97 16.60 -5.34 -11.44
C ILE A 97 17.25 -6.52 -10.74
N ASP A 98 18.58 -6.47 -10.66
CA ASP A 98 19.41 -7.60 -10.24
C ASP A 98 19.30 -7.94 -8.74
N ASP A 99 18.84 -6.99 -7.94
CA ASP A 99 18.78 -7.04 -6.47
C ASP A 99 17.33 -7.14 -5.94
N VAL A 100 16.40 -7.66 -6.74
CA VAL A 100 15.04 -8.04 -6.30
C VAL A 100 14.74 -9.45 -6.76
N LYS A 101 14.32 -10.31 -5.82
CA LYS A 101 13.90 -11.67 -6.18
C LYS A 101 12.56 -11.63 -6.91
N SER A 102 12.39 -12.54 -7.86
CA SER A 102 11.13 -12.77 -8.57
C SER A 102 9.90 -12.80 -7.65
N GLU A 103 9.97 -13.55 -6.55
CA GLU A 103 8.87 -13.68 -5.57
C GLU A 103 8.54 -12.36 -4.86
N GLU A 104 9.54 -11.56 -4.55
CA GLU A 104 9.39 -10.25 -3.92
C GLU A 104 8.71 -9.28 -4.89
N PHE A 105 9.13 -9.30 -6.15
CA PHE A 105 8.48 -8.50 -7.18
C PHE A 105 7.02 -8.91 -7.39
N LEU A 106 6.73 -10.21 -7.47
CA LEU A 106 5.34 -10.70 -7.55
C LEU A 106 4.50 -10.25 -6.35
N MET A 107 5.06 -10.21 -5.14
CA MET A 107 4.39 -9.66 -3.96
C MET A 107 4.06 -8.18 -4.14
N LEU A 108 4.97 -7.39 -4.71
CA LEU A 108 4.70 -5.99 -5.03
C LEU A 108 3.56 -5.86 -6.06
N LEU A 109 3.61 -6.62 -7.15
CA LEU A 109 2.57 -6.59 -8.18
C LEU A 109 1.20 -6.91 -7.57
N ALA A 110 1.11 -7.98 -6.78
CA ALA A 110 -0.11 -8.39 -6.10
C ALA A 110 -0.57 -7.38 -5.04
N ALA A 111 0.34 -6.58 -4.47
CA ALA A 111 0.00 -5.51 -3.55
C ALA A 111 -0.53 -4.26 -4.27
N LEU A 112 -0.23 -4.05 -5.55
CA LEU A 112 -0.67 -2.88 -6.31
C LEU A 112 -2.00 -3.09 -7.02
N LEU A 113 -2.34 -4.34 -7.36
CA LEU A 113 -3.58 -4.68 -8.06
C LEU A 113 -4.85 -4.14 -7.34
N PRO A 114 -5.96 -3.94 -8.08
CA PRO A 114 -7.21 -3.40 -7.53
C PRO A 114 -7.81 -4.18 -6.35
N ASP A 115 -7.58 -5.49 -6.29
CA ASP A 115 -7.82 -6.30 -5.08
C ASP A 115 -6.46 -6.62 -4.44
N PRO A 116 -5.92 -5.69 -3.64
CA PRO A 116 -4.55 -5.77 -3.23
C PRO A 116 -4.39 -6.81 -2.12
N THR A 117 -3.26 -7.53 -2.18
CA THR A 117 -2.89 -8.42 -1.08
C THR A 117 -2.81 -7.66 0.24
N THR A 118 -3.40 -8.24 1.30
CA THR A 118 -3.35 -7.68 2.64
C THR A 118 -1.91 -7.63 3.16
N ILE A 119 -1.55 -6.50 3.77
CA ILE A 119 -0.26 -6.37 4.46
C ILE A 119 -0.34 -7.11 5.79
N THR A 120 0.66 -7.93 6.06
CA THR A 120 0.79 -8.83 7.21
C THR A 120 2.22 -8.77 7.73
N SER A 121 2.46 -9.31 8.92
CA SER A 121 3.82 -9.35 9.50
C SER A 121 4.82 -10.13 8.63
N ARG A 122 4.33 -11.04 7.78
CA ARG A 122 5.16 -11.87 6.90
C ARG A 122 5.63 -11.14 5.65
N ASN A 123 4.82 -10.25 5.10
CA ASN A 123 5.13 -9.55 3.84
C ASN A 123 5.44 -8.06 4.04
N TYR A 124 5.18 -7.49 5.22
CA TYR A 124 5.39 -6.08 5.54
C TYR A 124 6.81 -5.61 5.20
N ASP A 125 7.84 -6.32 5.66
CA ASP A 125 9.24 -5.93 5.47
C ASP A 125 9.64 -5.88 4.01
N ILE A 126 9.20 -6.88 3.25
CA ILE A 126 9.45 -6.99 1.82
C ILE A 126 8.75 -5.83 1.10
N LEU A 127 7.45 -5.64 1.33
CA LEU A 127 6.67 -4.59 0.68
C LEU A 127 7.17 -3.19 1.04
N GLN A 128 7.63 -2.98 2.28
CA GLN A 128 8.20 -1.72 2.73
C GLN A 128 9.50 -1.40 1.97
N ASN A 129 10.42 -2.37 1.88
CA ASN A 129 11.69 -2.20 1.16
C ASN A 129 11.46 -1.92 -0.34
N LEU A 130 10.58 -2.69 -0.99
CA LEU A 130 10.27 -2.52 -2.42
C LEU A 130 9.59 -1.18 -2.70
N THR A 131 8.74 -0.73 -1.79
CA THR A 131 8.06 0.55 -1.91
C THR A 131 9.02 1.73 -1.93
N GLU A 132 10.02 1.71 -1.04
CA GLU A 132 11.06 2.74 -1.01
C GLU A 132 11.91 2.70 -2.27
N LYS A 133 12.33 1.50 -2.63
CA LYS A 133 13.15 1.25 -3.82
C LYS A 133 12.50 1.73 -5.10
N PHE A 134 11.20 1.52 -5.24
CA PHE A 134 10.45 1.89 -6.45
C PHE A 134 9.66 3.19 -6.30
N GLU A 135 9.86 3.94 -5.22
CA GLU A 135 9.20 5.23 -4.97
C GLU A 135 7.65 5.15 -5.11
N ILE A 136 7.01 4.22 -4.39
CA ILE A 136 5.57 3.93 -4.51
C ILE A 136 4.78 4.50 -3.33
N CYS A 137 4.43 5.79 -3.41
CA CYS A 137 3.80 6.51 -2.29
C CYS A 137 2.51 5.88 -1.75
N SER A 138 1.67 5.31 -2.62
CA SER A 138 0.39 4.71 -2.21
C SER A 138 0.58 3.45 -1.35
N LEU A 139 1.56 2.61 -1.70
CA LEU A 139 1.89 1.42 -0.93
C LEU A 139 2.64 1.79 0.35
N ALA A 140 3.45 2.85 0.33
CA ALA A 140 4.16 3.36 1.51
C ALA A 140 3.16 3.72 2.61
N LYS A 141 2.12 4.48 2.24
CA LYS A 141 1.06 4.85 3.15
C LYS A 141 0.36 3.63 3.74
N ARG A 142 0.07 2.60 2.95
CA ARG A 142 -0.56 1.37 3.44
C ARG A 142 0.34 0.59 4.39
N CYS A 143 1.64 0.53 4.11
CA CYS A 143 2.62 -0.06 5.03
C CYS A 143 2.69 0.72 6.35
N ASP A 144 2.69 2.05 6.29
CA ASP A 144 2.65 2.91 7.49
C ASP A 144 1.38 2.69 8.31
N ASP A 145 0.21 2.62 7.65
CA ASP A 145 -1.08 2.36 8.30
C ASP A 145 -1.09 0.97 8.98
N TYR A 146 -0.54 -0.05 8.31
CA TYR A 146 -0.39 -1.39 8.90
C TYR A 146 0.52 -1.35 10.13
N PHE A 147 1.66 -0.68 10.02
CA PHE A 147 2.66 -0.60 11.07
C PHE A 147 2.11 0.13 12.31
N LYS A 148 1.47 1.28 12.12
CA LYS A 148 0.81 2.05 13.18
C LYS A 148 -0.22 1.21 13.92
N LYS A 149 -1.07 0.51 13.18
CA LYS A 149 -2.16 -0.29 13.74
C LYS A 149 -1.68 -1.51 14.53
N ASN A 150 -0.64 -2.19 14.05
CA ASN A 150 -0.32 -3.54 14.55
C ASN A 150 1.01 -3.63 15.33
N GLN A 151 2.03 -2.85 14.99
CA GLN A 151 3.36 -2.98 15.61
C GLN A 151 3.66 -1.83 16.58
N CYS A 152 3.43 -0.58 16.17
CA CYS A 152 3.68 0.57 17.03
C CYS A 152 2.76 0.58 18.25
N SER A 153 1.47 0.28 18.04
CA SER A 153 0.47 0.14 19.10
C SER A 153 0.90 -0.87 20.18
N GLU A 154 1.52 -2.00 19.80
CA GLU A 154 1.97 -3.01 20.76
C GLU A 154 3.15 -2.50 21.62
N ILE A 155 4.08 -1.76 21.01
CA ILE A 155 5.24 -1.19 21.71
C ILE A 155 4.78 -0.11 22.69
N ILE A 156 3.91 0.80 22.25
CA ILE A 156 3.36 1.88 23.09
C ILE A 156 2.58 1.29 24.26
N GLU A 157 1.75 0.26 24.04
CA GLU A 157 1.04 -0.43 25.13
C GLU A 157 1.96 -1.14 26.12
N LYS A 158 3.08 -1.72 25.65
CA LYS A 158 4.09 -2.31 26.55
C LYS A 158 4.76 -1.23 27.41
N ILE A 159 5.12 -0.09 26.84
CA ILE A 159 5.71 1.03 27.57
C ILE A 159 4.71 1.61 28.59
N LYS A 160 3.46 1.86 28.19
CA LYS A 160 2.36 2.28 29.08
C LYS A 160 2.22 1.38 30.31
N LYS A 161 2.21 0.06 30.08
CA LYS A 161 2.09 -0.93 31.17
C LYS A 161 3.31 -0.97 32.07
N ALA A 162 4.50 -0.73 31.52
CA ALA A 162 5.74 -0.66 32.31
C ALA A 162 5.73 0.57 33.23
N GLU A 163 5.38 1.75 32.72
CA GLU A 163 5.26 2.98 33.50
C GLU A 163 4.18 2.87 34.59
N GLN A 164 2.98 2.35 34.25
CA GLN A 164 1.91 2.12 35.23
C GLN A 164 2.32 1.20 36.39
N LYS A 165 3.30 0.33 36.19
CA LYS A 165 3.83 -0.60 37.19
C LYS A 165 5.10 -0.09 37.89
N ASN A 166 5.57 1.12 37.57
CA ASN A 166 6.87 1.64 37.96
C ASN A 166 8.04 0.69 37.58
N ASP A 167 7.90 -0.09 36.50
CA ASP A 167 8.91 -1.01 36.00
C ASP A 167 9.73 -0.38 34.87
N THR A 168 10.36 0.76 35.18
CA THR A 168 11.18 1.54 34.23
C THR A 168 12.40 0.78 33.73
N LYS A 169 12.82 -0.29 34.44
CA LYS A 169 13.94 -1.17 34.08
C LYS A 169 13.64 -2.04 32.85
N SER A 170 12.36 -2.30 32.57
CA SER A 170 11.94 -3.07 31.39
C SER A 170 11.90 -2.26 30.10
N ILE A 171 11.85 -0.92 30.20
CA ILE A 171 11.72 0.00 29.07
C ILE A 171 12.87 -0.15 28.05
N PRO A 172 14.16 -0.21 28.45
CA PRO A 172 15.24 -0.45 27.50
C PRO A 172 15.11 -1.77 26.75
N THR A 173 14.58 -2.82 27.40
CA THR A 173 14.33 -4.12 26.77
C THR A 173 13.19 -4.04 25.76
N ILE A 174 12.11 -3.33 26.10
CA ILE A 174 11.00 -3.08 25.17
C ILE A 174 11.49 -2.27 23.97
N LEU A 175 12.26 -1.21 24.20
CA LEU A 175 12.83 -0.41 23.12
C LEU A 175 13.92 -1.13 22.35
N SER A 176 14.55 -2.17 22.90
CA SER A 176 15.50 -3.00 22.13
C SER A 176 14.81 -3.82 21.04
N THR A 177 13.48 -4.00 21.12
CA THR A 177 12.72 -4.60 20.01
C THR A 177 12.41 -3.59 18.91
N VAL A 178 12.69 -2.29 19.14
CA VAL A 178 12.62 -1.25 18.11
C VAL A 178 13.84 -1.38 17.21
N ASN A 179 13.62 -1.97 16.05
CA ASN A 179 14.68 -2.32 15.10
C ASN A 179 14.81 -1.29 13.97
N ARG A 180 13.94 -0.27 13.91
CA ARG A 180 13.98 0.73 12.84
C ARG A 180 13.73 2.15 13.34
N GLY A 181 14.48 3.12 12.78
CA GLY A 181 14.32 4.54 13.10
C GLY A 181 12.91 5.11 12.81
N ARG A 182 12.12 4.47 11.92
CA ARG A 182 10.72 4.86 11.71
C ARG A 182 9.78 4.49 12.85
N GLU A 183 10.06 3.40 13.56
CA GLU A 183 9.23 2.98 14.70
C GLU A 183 9.35 4.01 15.81
N LEU A 184 10.56 4.55 16.02
CA LEU A 184 10.80 5.69 16.90
C LEU A 184 10.13 6.97 16.40
N LYS A 185 10.20 7.26 15.09
CA LYS A 185 9.55 8.45 14.53
C LYS A 185 8.04 8.44 14.76
N ILE A 186 7.40 7.27 14.62
CA ILE A 186 5.97 7.11 14.87
C ILE A 186 5.69 7.17 16.38
N LEU A 187 6.53 6.55 17.21
CA LEU A 187 6.44 6.64 18.67
C LEU A 187 6.51 8.11 19.14
N TRP A 188 7.39 8.93 18.57
CA TRP A 188 7.49 10.38 18.87
C TRP A 188 6.31 11.21 18.38
N GLN A 189 5.61 10.73 17.36
CA GLN A 189 4.42 11.38 16.81
C GLN A 189 3.13 10.92 17.50
N ASP A 190 3.21 9.93 18.40
CA ASP A 190 2.07 9.45 19.15
C ASP A 190 1.65 10.47 20.21
N GLU A 191 0.35 10.69 20.36
CA GLU A 191 -0.22 11.61 21.35
C GLU A 191 0.21 11.28 22.78
N TYR A 192 0.48 10.00 23.06
CA TYR A 192 0.85 9.55 24.38
C TYR A 192 2.32 9.82 24.72
N TYR A 193 3.17 10.08 23.72
CA TYR A 193 4.59 10.35 23.94
C TYR A 193 4.82 11.58 24.83
N GLU A 194 3.97 12.60 24.72
CA GLU A 194 4.04 13.80 25.58
C GLU A 194 3.86 13.46 27.07
N HIS A 195 3.12 12.40 27.36
CA HIS A 195 2.80 11.96 28.72
C HIS A 195 3.78 10.97 29.31
N PHE A 196 4.74 10.46 28.53
CA PHE A 196 5.80 9.59 29.05
C PHE A 196 6.66 10.31 30.09
N GLU A 197 7.16 9.54 31.05
CA GLU A 197 8.14 10.01 32.01
C GLU A 197 9.44 10.44 31.32
N ASP A 198 10.18 11.38 31.94
CA ASP A 198 11.43 11.89 31.39
C ASP A 198 12.45 10.76 31.14
N ILE A 199 12.46 9.73 32.00
CA ILE A 199 13.36 8.57 31.85
C ILE A 199 13.04 7.74 30.60
N THR A 200 11.75 7.61 30.27
CA THR A 200 11.26 6.91 29.07
C THR A 200 11.60 7.70 27.82
N LYS A 201 11.39 9.03 27.84
CA LYS A 201 11.78 9.93 26.75
C LYS A 201 13.28 9.89 26.50
N LEU A 202 14.09 9.87 27.56
CA LEU A 202 15.56 9.73 27.46
C LEU A 202 15.94 8.40 26.81
N ALA A 203 15.34 7.29 27.24
CA ALA A 203 15.58 5.97 26.65
C ALA A 203 15.19 5.91 25.16
N CYS A 204 14.11 6.58 24.76
CA CYS A 204 13.71 6.68 23.35
C CYS A 204 14.75 7.47 22.53
N ALA A 205 15.30 8.55 23.09
CA ALA A 205 16.35 9.33 22.44
C ALA A 205 17.64 8.51 22.26
N ASP A 206 18.06 7.74 23.28
CA ASP A 206 19.22 6.85 23.21
C ASP A 206 19.11 5.81 22.09
N VAL A 207 17.89 5.30 21.85
CA VAL A 207 17.63 4.33 20.78
C VAL A 207 17.64 5.03 19.42
N ALA A 208 17.20 6.29 19.34
CA ALA A 208 17.26 7.09 18.11
C ALA A 208 18.68 7.36 17.64
N PHE A 209 19.62 7.57 18.55
CA PHE A 209 21.04 7.72 18.20
C PHE A 209 21.63 6.49 17.52
N LYS A 210 21.02 5.31 17.62
CA LYS A 210 21.45 4.10 16.89
C LYS A 210 21.09 4.14 15.40
N PHE A 211 20.19 5.05 14.99
CA PHE A 211 19.69 5.17 13.63
C PHE A 211 20.14 6.45 12.92
N LEU A 212 20.97 7.28 13.57
CA LEU A 212 21.66 8.44 13.01
C LEU A 212 23.05 8.05 12.53
#